data_AF-A0A645C7Q2-F1
#
_entry.id   AF-A0A645C7Q2-F1
#
_cell.length_a   1.000
_cell.length_b   1.000
_cell.length_c   1.000
_cell.angle_alpha   90.00
_cell.angle_beta   90.00
_cell.angle_gamma   90.00
#
_symmetry.space_group_name_H-M   'P 1'
#
loop_
_entity.id
_entity.type
_entity.pdbx_description
1 polymer ?
#
loop_
_entity_poly.entity_id
_entity_poly.type
_entity_poly.pdbx_seq_one_letter_code
_entity_poly.pdbx_strand_id
1 'polypeptide(L)'
;MKLVKVEYTFDRNKLIAYFTSNGRVDFRGLVKDMAAAFKTRIELKQIGVRDEAKMLGGLGSCGRPLCCSTFLGDFQPVSIKMAKEQNLSLNPTKISGVCGRLMCCLKYEQDQYERARKLLPHIGRDVFTPDGRGTVVELNPLKESVKVRVSKGQDSYEYKEYPGTEVQRITPPVPVKAAEKKKESVKTITFAPEDEPEFSDEPISEGDDLIIE
;
A
#
# COMPACT_ATOMS: atom_id res chain seq x y z
N MET A 1 -3.71 13.67 -22.56
CA MET A 1 -2.64 14.09 -21.62
C MET A 1 -3.24 15.12 -20.67
N LYS A 2 -2.94 15.05 -19.38
CA LYS A 2 -3.28 16.09 -18.40
C LYS A 2 -1.99 16.69 -17.84
N LEU A 3 -1.75 17.97 -18.09
CA LEU A 3 -0.61 18.69 -17.53
C LEU A 3 -0.87 18.97 -16.04
N VAL A 4 0.09 18.64 -15.18
CA VAL A 4 -0.05 18.77 -13.73
C VAL A 4 0.75 19.95 -13.20
N LYS A 5 2.03 20.02 -13.57
CA LYS A 5 2.95 21.06 -13.10
C LYS A 5 4.00 21.33 -14.16
N VAL A 6 4.45 22.57 -14.26
CA VAL A 6 5.62 22.96 -15.07
C VAL A 6 6.55 23.76 -14.19
N GLU A 7 7.84 23.45 -14.22
CA GLU A 7 8.87 24.17 -13.48
C GLU A 7 10.14 24.34 -14.30
N TYR A 8 10.84 25.44 -14.05
CA TYR A 8 12.19 25.66 -14.57
C TYR A 8 13.21 25.11 -13.57
N THR A 9 14.31 24.58 -14.09
CA THR A 9 15.52 24.42 -13.30
C THR A 9 16.03 25.80 -12.87
N PHE A 10 16.79 25.85 -11.77
CA PHE A 10 17.25 27.10 -11.20
C PHE A 10 18.10 27.93 -12.18
N ASP A 11 18.86 27.26 -13.03
CA ASP A 11 19.67 27.83 -14.11
C ASP A 11 18.87 28.18 -15.37
N ARG A 12 17.54 27.94 -15.38
CA ARG A 12 16.63 28.09 -16.53
C ARG A 12 17.05 27.35 -17.80
N ASN A 13 17.98 26.39 -17.70
CA ASN A 13 18.44 25.63 -18.86
C ASN A 13 17.46 24.50 -19.25
N LYS A 14 16.58 24.09 -18.32
CA LYS A 14 15.57 23.06 -18.57
C LYS A 14 14.20 23.51 -18.05
N LEU A 15 13.17 23.18 -18.82
CA LEU A 15 11.77 23.28 -18.43
C LEU A 15 11.21 21.86 -18.30
N ILE A 16 10.83 21.48 -17.08
CA ILE A 16 10.28 20.16 -16.76
C ILE A 16 8.76 20.28 -16.67
N ALA A 17 8.06 19.55 -17.53
CA ALA A 17 6.61 19.47 -17.54
C ALA A 17 6.16 18.08 -17.07
N TYR A 18 5.50 18.06 -15.92
CA TYR A 18 4.91 16.88 -15.31
C TYR A 18 3.49 16.65 -15.83
N PHE A 19 3.22 15.44 -16.31
CA PHE A 19 1.91 15.10 -16.88
C PHE A 19 1.44 13.69 -16.52
N THR A 20 0.14 13.47 -16.60
CA THR A 20 -0.47 12.14 -16.53
C THR A 20 -1.11 11.75 -17.87
N SER A 21 -1.02 10.46 -18.21
CA SER A 21 -1.67 9.87 -19.39
C SER A 21 -1.97 8.39 -19.16
N ASN A 22 -3.06 7.89 -19.75
CA ASN A 22 -3.47 6.48 -19.69
C ASN A 22 -2.77 5.59 -20.74
N GLY A 23 -2.00 6.19 -21.64
CA GLY A 23 -1.33 5.49 -22.74
C GLY A 23 -0.16 6.29 -23.30
N ARG A 24 0.46 5.74 -24.36
CA ARG A 24 1.51 6.42 -25.11
C ARG A 24 0.92 7.63 -25.83
N VAL A 25 1.62 8.75 -25.78
CA VAL A 25 1.23 10.00 -26.42
C VAL A 25 2.41 10.44 -27.28
N ASP A 26 2.16 10.84 -28.52
CA ASP A 26 3.19 11.43 -29.38
C ASP A 26 3.33 12.92 -29.05
N PHE A 27 4.54 13.32 -28.62
CA PHE A 27 4.85 14.69 -28.22
C PHE A 27 5.73 15.43 -29.22
N ARG A 28 6.06 14.85 -30.39
CA ARG A 28 7.03 15.46 -31.32
C ARG A 28 6.64 16.87 -31.76
N GLY A 29 5.35 17.09 -32.08
CA GLY A 29 4.84 18.42 -32.44
C GLY A 29 4.90 19.39 -31.25
N LEU A 30 4.31 19.00 -30.12
CA LEU A 30 4.24 19.84 -28.91
C LEU A 30 5.62 20.26 -28.41
N VAL A 31 6.61 19.36 -28.42
CA VAL A 31 7.99 19.68 -28.00
C VAL A 31 8.62 20.71 -28.94
N LYS A 32 8.36 20.64 -30.25
CA LYS A 32 8.85 21.65 -31.21
C LYS A 32 8.25 23.02 -30.92
N ASP A 33 6.94 23.09 -30.71
CA ASP A 33 6.24 24.34 -30.43
C ASP A 33 6.70 24.96 -29.11
N MET A 34 6.83 24.15 -28.05
CA MET A 34 7.34 24.59 -26.76
C MET A 34 8.81 25.02 -26.83
N ALA A 35 9.67 24.29 -27.55
CA ALA A 35 11.07 24.66 -27.70
C ALA A 35 11.22 25.98 -28.48
N ALA A 36 10.40 26.21 -29.50
CA ALA A 36 10.37 27.46 -30.24
C ALA A 36 9.92 28.65 -29.38
N ALA A 37 8.90 28.44 -28.54
CA ALA A 37 8.35 29.49 -27.67
C ALA A 37 9.26 29.84 -26.49
N PHE A 38 9.77 28.83 -25.76
CA PHE A 38 10.51 29.03 -24.52
C PHE A 38 12.02 29.13 -24.71
N LYS A 39 12.56 28.69 -25.86
CA LYS A 39 14.00 28.69 -26.18
C LYS A 39 14.85 27.97 -25.11
N THR A 40 14.29 26.93 -24.51
CA THR A 40 14.88 26.15 -23.41
C THR A 40 14.71 24.66 -23.71
N ARG A 41 15.57 23.80 -23.16
CA ARG A 41 15.41 22.34 -23.27
C ARG A 41 14.14 21.90 -22.55
N ILE A 42 13.23 21.27 -23.27
CA ILE A 42 11.97 20.75 -22.73
C ILE A 42 12.13 19.30 -22.30
N GLU A 43 11.76 18.97 -21.07
CA GLU A 43 11.70 17.62 -20.54
C GLU A 43 10.27 17.29 -20.12
N LEU A 44 9.70 16.24 -20.70
CA LEU A 44 8.36 15.77 -20.38
C LEU A 44 8.47 14.58 -19.44
N LYS A 45 7.91 14.69 -18.23
CA LYS A 45 7.95 13.63 -17.22
C LYS A 45 6.54 13.09 -16.95
N GLN A 46 6.33 11.83 -17.30
CA GLN A 46 5.10 11.13 -16.95
C GLN A 46 5.13 10.75 -15.46
N ILE A 47 4.05 11.07 -14.74
CA ILE A 47 3.89 10.73 -13.33
C ILE A 47 2.65 9.85 -13.11
N GLY A 48 2.64 9.11 -11.99
CA GLY A 48 1.48 8.31 -11.62
C GLY A 48 0.37 9.15 -10.97
N VAL A 49 -0.84 8.61 -10.91
CA VAL A 49 -2.00 9.26 -10.25
C VAL A 49 -1.76 9.63 -8.78
N ARG A 50 -0.90 8.86 -8.08
CA ARG A 50 -0.53 9.15 -6.69
C ARG A 50 0.44 10.33 -6.60
N ASP A 51 1.39 10.42 -7.53
CA ASP A 51 2.33 11.54 -7.57
C ASP A 51 1.64 12.83 -8.00
N GLU A 52 0.65 12.73 -8.90
CA GLU A 52 -0.26 13.84 -9.21
C GLU A 52 -0.94 14.35 -7.93
N ALA A 53 -1.55 13.46 -7.14
CA ALA A 53 -2.17 13.85 -5.87
C ALA A 53 -1.15 14.39 -4.85
N LYS A 54 0.08 13.86 -4.83
CA LYS A 54 1.16 14.35 -3.97
C LYS A 54 1.58 15.78 -4.34
N MET A 55 1.70 16.08 -5.63
CA MET A 55 2.10 17.41 -6.13
C MET A 55 1.01 18.45 -5.95
N LEU A 56 -0.25 18.10 -6.22
CA LEU A 56 -1.39 18.98 -6.01
C LEU A 56 -1.71 19.19 -4.53
N GLY A 57 -1.41 18.18 -3.70
CA GLY A 57 -1.82 18.17 -2.30
C GLY A 57 -3.33 18.02 -2.15
N GLY A 58 -3.84 18.45 -1.00
CA GLY A 58 -5.27 18.42 -0.68
C GLY A 58 -5.56 17.76 0.67
N LEU A 59 -6.84 17.46 0.91
CA LEU A 59 -7.32 16.83 2.13
C LEU A 59 -7.75 15.39 1.85
N GLY A 60 -7.34 14.48 2.73
CA GLY A 60 -7.79 13.09 2.71
C GLY A 60 -9.22 12.95 3.25
N SER A 61 -9.78 11.74 3.12
CA SER A 61 -11.08 11.39 3.69
C SER A 61 -11.15 11.53 5.22
N CYS A 62 -9.99 11.56 5.89
CA CYS A 62 -9.85 11.84 7.31
C CYS A 62 -9.85 13.34 7.67
N GLY A 63 -10.00 14.23 6.68
CA GLY A 63 -9.99 15.69 6.87
C GLY A 63 -8.61 16.31 7.09
N ARG A 64 -7.53 15.51 7.07
CA ARG A 64 -6.14 15.98 7.22
C ARG A 64 -5.47 16.16 5.85
N PRO A 65 -4.38 16.94 5.74
CA PRO A 65 -3.56 16.98 4.54
C PRO A 65 -3.12 15.59 4.09
N LEU A 66 -2.94 15.38 2.78
CA LEU A 66 -2.60 14.06 2.26
C LEU A 66 -1.31 13.52 2.89
N CYS A 67 -1.37 12.27 3.40
CA CYS A 67 -0.22 11.53 3.92
C CYS A 67 0.98 11.60 2.92
N CYS A 68 0.69 11.44 1.62
CA CYS A 68 1.71 11.41 0.56
C CYS A 68 2.40 12.74 0.26
N SER A 69 1.74 13.87 0.52
CA SER A 69 2.31 15.20 0.32
C SER A 69 2.99 15.77 1.56
N THR A 70 2.91 15.06 2.70
CA THR A 70 3.39 15.53 4.00
C THR A 70 4.60 14.73 4.47
N PHE A 71 4.37 13.53 5.02
CA PHE A 71 5.42 12.75 5.67
C PHE A 71 5.67 11.37 5.02
N LEU A 72 4.68 10.81 4.31
CA LEU A 72 4.79 9.51 3.62
C LEU A 72 5.24 9.72 2.16
N GLY A 73 6.50 10.09 1.98
CA GLY A 73 7.09 10.36 0.67
C GLY A 73 7.27 9.11 -0.20
N ASP A 74 7.60 7.98 0.44
CA ASP A 74 7.88 6.69 -0.19
C ASP A 74 6.74 5.70 0.06
N PHE A 75 6.46 4.86 -0.94
CA PHE A 75 5.30 3.99 -0.91
C PHE A 75 5.69 2.53 -1.01
N GLN A 76 5.23 1.78 -0.01
CA GLN A 76 5.17 0.33 -0.07
C GLN A 76 3.84 -0.14 -0.68
N PRO A 77 3.81 -1.32 -1.33
CA PRO A 77 2.57 -1.89 -1.84
C PRO A 77 1.59 -2.13 -0.68
N VAL A 78 0.33 -1.71 -0.88
CA VAL A 78 -0.75 -1.88 0.08
C VAL A 78 -1.66 -3.00 -0.42
N SER A 79 -2.10 -3.88 0.47
CA SER A 79 -3.02 -4.97 0.13
C SER A 79 -4.36 -4.85 0.87
N ILE A 80 -5.42 -5.43 0.29
CA ILE A 80 -6.77 -5.43 0.87
C ILE A 80 -6.81 -6.17 2.22
N LYS A 81 -5.91 -7.14 2.44
CA LYS A 81 -5.79 -7.88 3.71
C LYS A 81 -5.55 -6.93 4.89
N MET A 82 -4.76 -5.88 4.67
CA MET A 82 -4.42 -4.88 5.69
C MET A 82 -5.66 -4.09 6.14
N ALA A 83 -6.52 -3.69 5.19
CA ALA A 83 -7.78 -3.03 5.52
C ALA A 83 -8.69 -3.93 6.36
N LYS A 84 -8.73 -5.24 6.04
CA LYS A 84 -9.49 -6.23 6.82
C LYS A 84 -8.93 -6.38 8.24
N GLU A 85 -7.61 -6.40 8.39
CA GLU A 85 -6.95 -6.49 9.70
C GLU A 85 -7.11 -5.22 10.54
N GLN A 86 -7.33 -4.08 9.91
CA GLN A 86 -7.62 -2.82 10.61
C GLN A 86 -9.13 -2.64 10.87
N ASN A 87 -9.94 -3.68 10.63
CA ASN A 87 -11.40 -3.69 10.79
C ASN A 87 -12.11 -2.59 9.98
N LEU A 88 -11.57 -2.21 8.82
CA LEU A 88 -12.20 -1.26 7.92
C LEU A 88 -13.20 -1.95 6.99
N SER A 89 -14.23 -1.21 6.58
CA SER A 89 -15.18 -1.69 5.58
C SER A 89 -14.48 -1.93 4.24
N LEU A 90 -14.72 -3.08 3.62
CA LEU A 90 -14.15 -3.47 2.33
C LEU A 90 -14.74 -2.72 1.13
N ASN A 91 -15.56 -1.68 1.35
CA ASN A 91 -16.06 -0.83 0.29
C ASN A 91 -14.90 0.00 -0.32
N PRO A 92 -14.67 -0.08 -1.65
CA PRO A 92 -13.58 0.64 -2.32
C PRO A 92 -13.51 2.13 -1.99
N THR A 93 -14.65 2.82 -1.82
CA THR A 93 -14.72 4.25 -1.49
C THR A 93 -14.17 4.56 -0.09
N LYS A 94 -14.24 3.60 0.83
CA LYS A 94 -13.78 3.76 2.22
C LYS A 94 -12.30 3.40 2.41
N ILE A 95 -11.71 2.61 1.51
CA ILE A 95 -10.31 2.15 1.60
C ILE A 95 -9.39 2.75 0.54
N SER A 96 -9.95 3.50 -0.42
CA SER A 96 -9.18 4.21 -1.45
C SER A 96 -8.93 5.66 -1.02
N GLY A 97 -7.72 6.14 -1.29
CA GLY A 97 -7.37 7.54 -1.13
C GLY A 97 -7.87 8.39 -2.30
N VAL A 98 -7.65 9.70 -2.21
CA VAL A 98 -8.03 10.70 -3.23
C VAL A 98 -7.43 10.38 -4.61
N CYS A 99 -6.26 9.74 -4.65
CA CYS A 99 -5.62 9.29 -5.87
C CYS A 99 -6.27 8.06 -6.54
N GLY A 100 -7.37 7.52 -6.00
CA GLY A 100 -8.08 6.35 -6.54
C GLY A 100 -7.39 5.00 -6.29
N ARG A 101 -6.27 4.98 -5.55
CA ARG A 101 -5.58 3.75 -5.09
C ARG A 101 -5.82 3.53 -3.61
N LEU A 102 -5.53 2.32 -3.11
CA LEU A 102 -5.57 2.01 -1.67
C LEU A 102 -4.80 3.03 -0.83
N MET A 103 -5.34 3.38 0.33
CA MET A 103 -4.75 4.36 1.24
C MET A 103 -3.35 3.93 1.71
N CYS A 104 -2.35 4.80 1.53
CA CYS A 104 -0.97 4.54 1.98
C CYS A 104 -0.85 4.47 3.51
N CYS A 105 -1.75 5.17 4.23
CA CYS A 105 -1.73 5.19 5.69
C CYS A 105 -2.10 3.80 6.28
N LEU A 106 -2.77 2.92 5.52
CA LEU A 106 -2.99 1.51 5.92
C LEU A 106 -1.67 0.77 6.16
N LYS A 107 -0.68 0.93 5.27
CA LYS A 107 0.62 0.29 5.47
C LYS A 107 1.43 0.98 6.56
N TYR A 108 1.32 2.29 6.68
CA TYR A 108 1.96 3.04 7.75
C TYR A 108 1.54 2.53 9.15
N GLU A 109 0.25 2.27 9.36
CA GLU A 109 -0.28 1.85 10.66
C GLU A 109 -0.12 0.34 10.92
N GLN A 110 0.02 -0.45 9.86
CA GLN A 110 0.01 -1.91 9.92
C GLN A 110 0.96 -2.50 10.97
N ASP A 111 2.20 -2.02 11.01
CA ASP A 111 3.23 -2.59 11.87
C ASP A 111 2.85 -2.42 13.37
N GLN A 112 2.14 -1.34 13.70
CA GLN A 112 1.61 -1.13 15.05
C GLN A 112 0.41 -2.03 15.33
N TYR A 113 -0.49 -2.21 14.37
CA TYR A 113 -1.60 -3.18 14.50
C TYR A 113 -1.08 -4.61 14.75
N GLU A 114 -0.02 -5.03 14.06
CA GLU A 114 0.59 -6.34 14.25
C GLU A 114 1.23 -6.50 15.63
N ARG A 115 1.91 -5.45 16.14
CA ARG A 115 2.48 -5.45 17.49
C ARG A 115 1.39 -5.49 18.56
N ALA A 116 0.41 -4.61 18.47
CA ALA A 116 -0.70 -4.54 19.42
C ALA A 116 -1.47 -5.86 19.46
N ARG A 117 -1.74 -6.50 18.31
CA ARG A 117 -2.41 -7.82 18.27
C ARG A 117 -1.62 -8.94 18.95
N LYS A 118 -0.29 -8.87 18.98
CA LYS A 118 0.55 -9.86 19.68
C LYS A 118 0.50 -9.64 21.20
N LEU A 119 0.49 -8.38 21.63
CA LEU A 119 0.51 -7.98 23.05
C LEU A 119 -0.88 -8.08 23.70
N LEU A 120 -1.94 -7.67 23.01
CA LEU A 120 -3.30 -7.64 23.54
C LEU A 120 -3.96 -9.02 23.51
N PRO A 121 -4.79 -9.36 24.52
CA PRO A 121 -5.60 -10.59 24.51
C PRO A 121 -6.64 -10.56 23.36
N HIS A 122 -7.01 -11.70 22.80
CA HIS A 122 -8.03 -11.76 21.75
C HIS A 122 -9.46 -11.54 22.29
N ILE A 123 -10.34 -11.03 21.43
CA ILE A 123 -11.78 -10.90 21.72
C ILE A 123 -12.36 -12.27 22.10
N GLY A 124 -13.18 -12.31 23.13
CA GLY A 124 -13.83 -13.51 23.66
C GLY A 124 -12.96 -14.34 24.61
N ARG A 125 -11.72 -13.93 24.89
CA ARG A 125 -10.90 -14.59 25.91
C ARG A 125 -11.19 -14.04 27.30
N ASP A 126 -11.11 -14.92 28.29
CA ASP A 126 -11.20 -14.54 29.69
C ASP A 126 -9.85 -14.01 30.18
N VAL A 127 -9.91 -12.91 30.90
CA VAL A 127 -8.76 -12.17 31.41
C VAL A 127 -9.00 -11.76 32.86
N PHE A 128 -7.90 -11.61 33.60
CA PHE A 128 -7.95 -10.96 34.91
C PHE A 128 -7.70 -9.47 34.74
N THR A 129 -8.61 -8.70 35.29
CA THR A 129 -8.51 -7.24 35.42
C THR A 129 -8.42 -6.89 36.91
N PRO A 130 -7.99 -5.66 37.27
CA PRO A 130 -7.97 -5.20 38.66
C PRO A 130 -9.31 -5.38 39.39
N ASP A 131 -10.43 -5.28 38.68
CA ASP A 131 -11.79 -5.44 39.23
C ASP A 131 -12.31 -6.89 39.23
N GLY A 132 -11.49 -7.86 38.81
CA GLY A 132 -11.83 -9.29 38.80
C GLY A 132 -11.76 -9.94 37.42
N ARG A 133 -12.39 -11.11 37.30
CA ARG A 133 -12.45 -11.87 36.03
C ARG A 133 -13.46 -11.23 35.08
N GLY A 134 -13.08 -11.15 33.81
CA GLY A 134 -13.99 -10.70 32.77
C GLY A 134 -13.61 -11.23 31.40
N THR A 135 -14.51 -11.06 30.45
CA THR A 135 -14.33 -11.50 29.05
C THR A 135 -14.07 -10.28 28.17
N VAL A 136 -13.05 -10.36 27.30
CA VAL A 136 -12.75 -9.29 26.34
C VAL A 136 -13.85 -9.18 25.29
N VAL A 137 -14.42 -7.99 25.10
CA VAL A 137 -15.49 -7.73 24.13
C VAL A 137 -14.98 -6.97 22.92
N GLU A 138 -14.09 -6.00 23.14
CA GLU A 138 -13.58 -5.14 22.09
C GLU A 138 -12.10 -4.83 22.33
N LEU A 139 -11.37 -4.63 21.23
CA LEU A 139 -9.96 -4.28 21.24
C LEU A 139 -9.76 -2.94 20.56
N ASN A 140 -8.95 -2.09 21.16
CA ASN A 140 -8.48 -0.85 20.53
C ASN A 140 -6.96 -0.95 20.33
N PRO A 141 -6.48 -1.42 19.17
CA PRO A 141 -5.07 -1.60 18.90
C PRO A 141 -4.26 -0.30 18.95
N LEU A 142 -4.87 0.83 18.58
CA LEU A 142 -4.19 2.13 18.52
C LEU A 142 -4.00 2.76 19.90
N LYS A 143 -4.91 2.50 20.84
CA LYS A 143 -4.79 2.95 22.24
C LYS A 143 -4.16 1.91 23.16
N GLU A 144 -3.84 0.73 22.62
CA GLU A 144 -3.40 -0.44 23.40
C GLU A 144 -4.34 -0.75 24.57
N SER A 145 -5.65 -0.52 24.40
CA SER A 145 -6.68 -0.73 25.41
C SER A 145 -7.64 -1.85 25.03
N VAL A 146 -8.24 -2.47 26.03
CA VAL A 146 -9.21 -3.55 25.87
C VAL A 146 -10.46 -3.27 26.68
N LYS A 147 -11.63 -3.49 26.06
CA LYS A 147 -12.92 -3.37 26.74
C LYS A 147 -13.31 -4.74 27.26
N VAL A 148 -13.43 -4.86 28.57
CA VAL A 148 -13.71 -6.11 29.27
C VAL A 148 -15.09 -6.03 29.91
N ARG A 149 -15.87 -7.10 29.75
CA ARG A 149 -17.11 -7.33 30.48
C ARG A 149 -16.75 -8.03 31.79
N VAL A 150 -16.82 -7.28 32.90
CA VAL A 150 -16.54 -7.78 34.25
C VAL A 150 -17.84 -8.22 34.92
N SER A 151 -17.86 -9.42 35.50
CA SER A 151 -19.04 -9.95 36.19
C SER A 151 -19.08 -9.50 37.65
N LYS A 152 -20.08 -8.71 38.04
CA LYS A 152 -20.34 -8.27 39.41
C LYS A 152 -21.59 -8.99 39.95
N GLY A 153 -21.43 -10.24 40.41
CA GLY A 153 -22.52 -11.01 41.03
C GLY A 153 -23.52 -11.65 40.05
N GLN A 154 -24.59 -12.25 40.61
CA GLN A 154 -25.43 -13.28 39.97
C GLN A 154 -26.06 -12.93 38.60
N ASP A 155 -26.15 -11.65 38.20
CA ASP A 155 -26.63 -11.28 36.85
C ASP A 155 -26.24 -9.86 36.37
N SER A 156 -25.27 -9.19 37.01
CA SER A 156 -24.86 -7.84 36.61
C SER A 156 -23.48 -7.81 35.96
N TYR A 157 -23.40 -7.20 34.78
CA TYR A 157 -22.16 -7.06 34.02
C TYR A 157 -21.85 -5.58 33.81
N GLU A 158 -20.57 -5.21 34.00
CA GLU A 158 -20.08 -3.86 33.74
C GLU A 158 -19.05 -3.90 32.62
N TYR A 159 -19.14 -2.95 31.69
CA TYR A 159 -18.14 -2.77 30.64
C TYR A 159 -17.12 -1.73 31.09
N LYS A 160 -15.88 -2.14 31.27
CA LYS A 160 -14.78 -1.22 31.60
C LYS A 160 -13.64 -1.37 30.60
N GLU A 161 -12.99 -0.24 30.33
CA GLU A 161 -11.81 -0.17 29.47
C GLU A 161 -10.56 -0.20 30.34
N TYR A 162 -9.63 -1.10 30.02
CA TYR A 162 -8.36 -1.26 30.73
C TYR A 162 -7.20 -1.11 29.74
N PRO A 163 -6.06 -0.52 30.16
CA PRO A 163 -4.84 -0.57 29.37
C PRO A 163 -4.34 -2.02 29.29
N GLY A 164 -3.73 -2.40 28.17
CA GLY A 164 -3.25 -3.76 27.94
C GLY A 164 -2.22 -4.26 28.97
N THR A 165 -1.54 -3.34 29.66
CA THR A 165 -0.58 -3.63 30.74
C THR A 165 -1.22 -4.16 32.01
N GLU A 166 -2.48 -3.78 32.29
CA GLU A 166 -3.19 -4.16 33.51
C GLU A 166 -3.98 -5.47 33.36
N VAL A 167 -4.01 -6.02 32.15
CA VAL A 167 -4.82 -7.18 31.83
C VAL A 167 -3.95 -8.42 31.74
N GLN A 168 -4.11 -9.31 32.72
CA GLN A 168 -3.37 -10.57 32.76
C GLN A 168 -4.11 -11.68 32.04
N ARG A 169 -3.39 -12.38 31.16
CA ARG A 169 -3.90 -13.56 30.46
C ARG A 169 -3.93 -14.74 31.42
N ILE A 170 -5.10 -15.35 31.56
CA ILE A 170 -5.24 -16.66 32.21
C ILE A 170 -4.56 -17.68 31.26
N THR A 171 -3.38 -18.18 31.63
CA THR A 171 -2.46 -18.95 30.74
C THR A 171 -2.75 -20.46 30.74
N PRO A 172 -2.24 -21.27 29.77
CA PRO A 172 -1.26 -20.94 28.73
C PRO A 172 -1.83 -21.00 27.28
N PRO A 173 -1.03 -20.69 26.24
CA PRO A 173 -1.55 -20.48 24.89
C PRO A 173 -2.09 -21.82 24.38
N VAL A 174 -3.30 -21.81 23.84
CA VAL A 174 -3.74 -22.94 23.03
C VAL A 174 -2.80 -22.94 21.81
N PRO A 175 -2.07 -24.03 21.50
CA PRO A 175 -1.36 -24.11 20.25
C PRO A 175 -2.39 -23.87 19.14
N VAL A 176 -2.17 -22.83 18.33
CA VAL A 176 -2.89 -22.67 17.07
C VAL A 176 -2.69 -23.98 16.34
N LYS A 177 -3.76 -24.76 16.16
CA LYS A 177 -3.71 -26.07 15.52
C LYS A 177 -2.85 -25.94 14.27
N ALA A 178 -1.76 -26.70 14.24
CA ALA A 178 -0.99 -26.94 13.03
C ALA A 178 -1.99 -27.27 11.93
N ALA A 179 -1.90 -26.54 10.83
CA ALA A 179 -2.62 -26.83 9.60
C ALA A 179 -2.54 -28.33 9.35
N GLU A 180 -3.69 -28.98 9.28
CA GLU A 180 -3.78 -30.35 8.79
C GLU A 180 -3.10 -30.38 7.42
N LYS A 181 -1.95 -31.04 7.37
CA LYS A 181 -1.34 -31.51 6.14
C LYS A 181 -2.33 -32.47 5.48
N LYS A 182 -3.24 -31.97 4.66
CA LYS A 182 -3.67 -32.73 3.49
C LYS A 182 -2.51 -32.71 2.51
N LYS A 183 -1.76 -33.82 2.50
CA LYS A 183 -0.98 -34.24 1.35
C LYS A 183 -1.97 -34.41 0.19
N GLU A 184 -2.11 -33.38 -0.63
CA GLU A 184 -2.54 -33.57 -2.02
C GLU A 184 -1.32 -33.37 -2.89
N SER A 185 -1.02 -34.43 -3.62
CA SER A 185 0.07 -34.60 -4.55
C SER A 185 0.17 -33.42 -5.52
N VAL A 186 1.22 -32.63 -5.39
CA VAL A 186 1.76 -31.89 -6.53
C VAL A 186 2.31 -32.95 -7.47
N LYS A 187 1.56 -33.28 -8.53
CA LYS A 187 2.17 -33.88 -9.72
C LYS A 187 3.16 -32.86 -10.24
N THR A 188 4.44 -33.20 -10.15
CA THR A 188 5.52 -32.58 -10.90
C THR A 188 5.13 -32.63 -12.37
N ILE A 189 4.68 -31.51 -12.92
CA ILE A 189 4.74 -31.30 -14.36
C ILE A 189 6.22 -30.97 -14.60
N THR A 190 6.96 -31.98 -15.03
CA THR A 190 8.27 -31.82 -15.64
C THR A 190 8.11 -30.94 -16.87
N PHE A 191 8.54 -29.69 -16.79
CA PHE A 191 8.90 -28.93 -17.99
C PHE A 191 10.32 -29.36 -18.36
N ALA A 192 10.46 -29.91 -19.56
CA ALA A 192 11.75 -30.16 -20.20
C ALA A 192 12.50 -28.82 -20.38
N PRO A 193 13.84 -28.81 -20.34
CA PRO A 193 14.60 -27.64 -20.76
C PRO A 193 14.43 -27.49 -22.28
N GLU A 194 13.86 -26.38 -22.72
CA GLU A 194 13.97 -25.95 -24.12
C GLU A 194 15.28 -25.17 -24.26
N ASP A 195 16.04 -25.55 -25.29
CA ASP A 195 17.40 -25.13 -25.60
C ASP A 195 17.56 -23.60 -25.72
N GLU A 196 18.64 -23.08 -25.15
CA GLU A 196 19.14 -21.74 -25.45
C GLU A 196 19.56 -21.69 -26.92
N PRO A 197 19.11 -20.72 -27.74
CA PRO A 197 19.67 -20.57 -29.07
C PRO A 197 21.09 -19.99 -28.95
N GLU A 198 22.08 -20.81 -29.30
CA GLU A 198 23.46 -20.41 -29.55
C GLU A 198 23.51 -19.31 -30.62
N PHE A 199 24.06 -18.15 -30.24
CA PHE A 199 24.36 -17.06 -31.16
C PHE A 199 25.80 -17.28 -31.66
N SER A 200 25.97 -17.94 -32.80
CA SER A 200 27.28 -18.06 -33.46
C SER A 200 27.55 -16.81 -34.29
N ASP A 201 28.59 -16.07 -33.91
CA ASP A 201 29.18 -14.97 -34.67
C ASP A 201 29.77 -15.49 -35.99
N GLU A 202 29.20 -15.09 -37.14
CA GLU A 202 29.90 -15.09 -38.43
C GLU A 202 29.62 -13.80 -39.22
N PRO A 203 30.62 -13.30 -39.99
CA PRO A 203 30.66 -11.92 -40.45
C PRO A 203 29.81 -11.65 -41.70
N ILE A 204 29.32 -10.42 -41.77
CA ILE A 204 28.60 -9.84 -42.91
C ILE A 204 29.57 -9.76 -44.11
N SER A 205 29.25 -10.48 -45.19
CA SER A 205 29.82 -10.27 -46.52
C SER A 205 28.94 -9.34 -47.36
N GLU A 206 29.65 -8.50 -48.10
CA GLU A 206 29.27 -7.47 -49.08
C GLU A 206 28.08 -7.76 -50.01
N GLY A 207 27.41 -6.67 -50.40
CA GLY A 207 26.94 -6.42 -51.77
C GLY A 207 25.65 -7.13 -52.21
N ASP A 208 24.59 -6.37 -52.46
CA ASP A 208 24.37 -5.83 -53.81
C ASP A 208 23.12 -4.94 -53.88
N ASP A 209 23.21 -4.02 -54.82
CA ASP A 209 22.25 -3.01 -55.24
C ASP A 209 20.87 -3.56 -55.63
N LEU A 210 19.88 -2.65 -55.64
CA LEU A 210 18.81 -2.47 -56.66
C LEU A 210 17.57 -1.82 -55.98
N ILE A 211 17.43 -0.50 -56.05
CA ILE A 211 16.72 0.28 -57.09
C ILE A 211 15.19 0.29 -56.90
N ILE A 212 14.71 1.50 -56.52
CA ILE A 212 13.60 2.29 -57.07
C ILE A 212 12.30 1.54 -57.46
N GLU A 213 11.20 1.84 -56.77
CA GLU A 213 10.10 2.75 -57.19
C GLU A 213 9.22 3.14 -56.00
#